data_AF-A0AAU9JNU4-F1
#
_entry.id   AF-A0AAU9JNU4-F1
#
_cell.length_a   1.000
_cell.length_b   1.000
_cell.length_c   1.000
_cell.angle_alpha   90.00
_cell.angle_beta   90.00
_cell.angle_gamma   90.00
#
_symmetry.space_group_name_H-M   'P 1'
#
loop_
_entity.id
_entity.type
_entity.pdbx_description
1 polymer ?
#
loop_
_entity_poly.entity_id
_entity_poly.type
_entity_poly.pdbx_seq_one_letter_code
_entity_poly.pdbx_strand_id
1 'polypeptide(L)'
;MTENTYLEIQTSTWHRDTNCLYDYQATVTTKNHFTLNYSAILHRANNSCILNSSSCHRKLTEDSNPILSIKARGGEFTIQQAGDSLNERLWLVIKSIRNSGIKGYKICEGDWIRLGRVRLQVKRICTNPKANLAIPIESNIEKANFQYFEPFQGDEVVSCRICLSNTNSKENPLISPCHCIGTMKNIHVGCLQEWLTNKVIVNRLQKATSYYWGELSCEICKAPLPSSICIGAERFDLIAIVNPDKPYILLEDYRPERSESRCLHVVSLNDGESASLGRGNDSEIKISDVSVSRRHCKLKFIDGNFVLEDSNSKFGTLVLMKKSFILQPHTEVTVQIGRTIAHLVSKEPFSCKSCLWAFGIKKVVPITHCSYLTQADIIEDNPAAFGAPTSSVVEETNVRNYSDSEIKWNREDMAHQEVSIAIETVNEEEKSISNDRILNEASII
;
A
#
# COMPACT_ATOMS: atom_id res chain seq x y z
N MET A 1 -17.00 23.03 33.06
CA MET A 1 -16.58 21.72 32.52
C MET A 1 -16.53 21.93 31.00
N THR A 2 -15.43 22.04 30.25
CA THR A 2 -14.02 21.63 30.30
C THR A 2 -13.17 22.72 29.60
N GLU A 3 -12.79 23.80 30.30
CA GLU A 3 -12.13 24.96 29.66
C GLU A 3 -10.60 24.88 29.62
N ASN A 4 -10.02 23.78 30.09
CA ASN A 4 -8.59 23.75 30.41
C ASN A 4 -7.77 22.78 29.57
N THR A 5 -8.33 22.04 28.61
CA THR A 5 -7.52 21.16 27.75
C THR A 5 -6.50 21.95 26.93
N TYR A 6 -5.32 21.34 26.76
CA TYR A 6 -4.25 21.88 25.93
C TYR A 6 -3.69 20.78 25.04
N LEU A 7 -3.15 21.19 23.90
CA LEU A 7 -2.50 20.34 22.91
C LEU A 7 -0.99 20.46 23.06
N GLU A 8 -0.30 19.33 23.24
CA GLU A 8 1.14 19.23 23.06
C GLU A 8 1.43 18.75 21.64
N ILE A 9 2.34 19.45 20.95
CA ILE A 9 2.79 19.11 19.60
C ILE A 9 4.30 18.93 19.65
N GLN A 10 4.77 17.72 19.41
CA GLN A 10 6.19 17.41 19.24
C GLN A 10 6.45 17.08 17.77
N THR A 11 7.30 17.87 17.11
CA THR A 11 7.64 17.65 15.71
C THR A 11 9.06 17.16 15.55
N SER A 12 9.30 16.28 14.58
CA SER A 12 10.62 15.88 14.10
C SER A 12 10.67 16.06 12.59
N THR A 13 11.56 16.91 12.10
CA THR A 13 11.74 17.19 10.66
C THR A 13 13.15 16.77 10.24
N TRP A 14 13.25 15.95 9.19
CA TRP A 14 14.53 15.44 8.70
C TRP A 14 14.98 16.21 7.47
N HIS A 15 16.30 16.41 7.32
CA HIS A 15 16.83 17.46 6.44
C HIS A 15 16.79 17.12 4.95
N ARG A 16 17.04 15.86 4.59
CA ARG A 16 17.08 15.42 3.19
C ARG A 16 15.77 14.76 2.81
N ASP A 17 15.19 15.14 1.67
CA ASP A 17 14.04 14.40 1.17
C ASP A 17 14.48 13.01 0.69
N THR A 18 13.88 11.99 1.26
CA THR A 18 14.08 10.57 0.97
C THR A 18 12.76 9.98 0.50
N ASN A 19 12.11 10.64 -0.48
CA ASN A 19 10.76 10.32 -0.95
C ASN A 19 9.70 10.43 0.15
N CYS A 20 9.83 11.41 1.05
CA CYS A 20 8.96 11.56 2.21
C CYS A 20 8.89 10.26 3.06
N LEU A 21 10.01 9.56 3.21
CA LEU A 21 10.15 8.40 4.11
C LEU A 21 10.96 8.80 5.33
N TYR A 22 10.34 8.80 6.50
CA TYR A 22 11.04 9.07 7.74
C TYR A 22 11.88 7.86 8.15
N ASP A 23 13.19 8.01 8.12
CA ASP A 23 14.11 6.99 8.64
C ASP A 23 14.14 7.08 10.17
N TYR A 24 13.52 6.12 10.85
CA TYR A 24 13.50 6.07 12.32
C TYR A 24 14.88 5.83 12.94
N GLN A 25 15.90 5.55 12.13
CA GLN A 25 17.29 5.41 12.55
C GLN A 25 18.13 6.66 12.24
N ALA A 26 17.53 7.71 11.64
CA ALA A 26 18.24 8.94 11.35
C ALA A 26 18.67 9.67 12.63
N THR A 27 19.94 10.09 12.65
CA THR A 27 20.51 10.89 13.74
C THR A 27 20.32 12.39 13.52
N VAL A 28 20.17 12.82 12.26
CA VAL A 28 20.06 14.25 11.89
C VAL A 28 18.60 14.62 11.69
N THR A 29 17.97 15.10 12.77
CA THR A 29 16.61 15.64 12.75
C THR A 29 16.53 16.92 13.59
N THR A 30 15.68 17.85 13.17
CA THR A 30 15.35 19.03 13.96
C THR A 30 14.04 18.78 14.69
N LYS A 31 14.06 18.94 16.01
CA LYS A 31 12.90 18.74 16.88
C LYS A 31 12.36 20.06 17.38
N ASN A 32 11.05 20.20 17.44
CA ASN A 32 10.37 21.33 18.08
C ASN A 32 9.28 20.82 19.00
N HIS A 33 8.95 21.62 20.02
CA HIS A 33 7.88 21.34 20.98
C HIS A 33 7.01 22.59 21.14
N PHE A 34 5.70 22.40 21.06
CA PHE A 34 4.70 23.46 21.22
C PHE A 34 3.62 23.00 22.19
N THR A 35 3.07 23.97 22.93
CA THR A 35 1.95 23.77 23.83
C THR A 35 0.96 24.90 23.57
N LEU A 36 -0.29 24.56 23.27
CA LEU A 36 -1.32 25.54 22.94
C LEU A 36 -2.70 25.09 23.38
N ASN A 37 -3.56 26.06 23.72
CA ASN A 37 -4.99 25.87 23.98
C ASN A 37 -5.86 26.75 23.07
N TYR A 38 -5.27 27.30 22.01
CA TYR A 38 -5.88 28.23 21.05
C TYR A 38 -5.74 27.69 19.62
N SER A 39 -6.42 28.35 18.66
CA SER A 39 -6.33 27.99 17.24
C SER A 39 -5.06 28.55 16.61
N ALA A 40 -4.34 27.73 15.83
CA ALA A 40 -3.06 28.09 15.23
C ALA A 40 -2.79 27.30 13.95
N ILE A 41 -1.83 27.77 13.14
CA ILE A 41 -1.32 27.06 11.97
C ILE A 41 0.15 26.72 12.23
N LEU A 42 0.47 25.43 12.05
CA LEU A 42 1.83 24.92 12.08
C LEU A 42 2.41 24.99 10.66
N HIS A 43 3.50 25.73 10.50
CA HIS A 43 4.27 25.81 9.27
C HIS A 43 5.58 25.05 9.41
N ARG A 44 6.01 24.40 8.34
CA ARG A 44 7.40 23.94 8.18
C ARG A 44 8.18 25.01 7.43
N ALA A 45 9.16 25.61 8.08
CA ALA A 45 10.13 26.52 7.48
C ALA A 45 11.48 25.81 7.39
N ASN A 46 11.91 25.46 6.18
CA ASN A 46 13.11 24.66 5.92
C ASN A 46 13.08 23.30 6.63
N ASN A 47 13.83 23.20 7.73
CA ASN A 47 13.97 21.99 8.55
C ASN A 47 13.36 22.15 9.95
N SER A 48 12.71 23.27 10.26
CA SER A 48 12.08 23.49 11.57
C SER A 48 10.61 23.79 11.42
N CYS A 49 9.84 23.52 12.47
CA CYS A 49 8.45 23.91 12.54
C CYS A 49 8.31 25.23 13.32
N ILE A 50 7.35 26.06 12.90
CA ILE A 50 6.95 27.28 13.59
C ILE A 50 5.44 27.32 13.71
N LEU A 51 4.95 27.80 14.85
CA LEU A 51 3.53 28.00 15.11
C LEU A 51 3.18 29.46 14.89
N ASN A 52 2.10 29.72 14.15
CA ASN A 52 1.56 31.05 13.90
C ASN A 52 0.08 31.11 14.34
N SER A 53 -0.29 32.15 15.06
CA SER A 53 -1.69 32.43 15.45
C SER A 53 -1.89 33.94 15.59
N SER A 54 -3.15 34.37 15.75
CA SER A 54 -3.46 35.77 16.11
C SER A 54 -2.79 36.22 17.42
N SER A 55 -2.53 35.27 18.33
CA SER A 55 -1.83 35.51 19.60
C SER A 55 -0.31 35.33 19.52
N CYS A 56 0.22 34.75 18.44
CA CYS A 56 1.66 34.52 18.27
C CYS A 56 2.07 34.68 16.80
N HIS A 57 2.37 35.91 16.41
CA HIS A 57 2.86 36.22 15.08
C HIS A 57 4.38 36.02 15.00
N ARG A 58 4.81 34.88 14.44
CA ARG A 58 6.20 34.70 13.99
C ARG A 58 6.32 35.12 12.54
N LYS A 59 7.44 35.76 12.20
CA LYS A 59 7.74 36.15 10.82
C LYS A 59 7.83 34.90 9.95
N LEU A 60 6.87 34.74 9.04
CA LEU A 60 6.92 33.71 8.01
C LEU A 60 7.93 34.12 6.95
N THR A 61 8.67 33.15 6.43
CA THR A 61 9.53 33.28 5.25
C THR A 61 8.80 32.77 4.00
N GLU A 62 9.30 33.07 2.81
CA GLU A 62 8.75 32.52 1.55
C GLU A 62 8.74 30.98 1.56
N ASP A 63 9.71 30.34 2.23
CA ASP A 63 9.79 28.87 2.37
C ASP A 63 8.88 28.27 3.47
N SER A 64 8.01 29.07 4.10
CA SER A 64 7.18 28.62 5.24
C SER A 64 5.92 27.91 4.76
N ASN A 65 6.00 26.59 4.58
CA ASN A 65 4.88 25.79 4.09
C ASN A 65 3.89 25.40 5.20
N PRO A 66 2.60 25.77 5.12
CA PRO A 66 1.60 25.35 6.10
C PRO A 66 1.33 23.84 6.04
N ILE A 67 1.50 23.14 7.17
CA ILE A 67 1.31 21.67 7.23
C ILE A 67 0.07 21.26 8.02
N LEU A 68 -0.25 21.94 9.13
CA LEU A 68 -1.43 21.64 9.97
C LEU A 68 -2.13 22.91 10.42
N SER A 69 -3.44 22.95 10.28
CA SER A 69 -4.34 23.93 10.88
C SER A 69 -4.99 23.28 12.11
N ILE A 70 -4.83 23.92 13.25
CA ILE A 70 -5.39 23.50 14.54
C ILE A 70 -6.50 24.48 14.91
N LYS A 71 -7.73 23.98 15.07
CA LYS A 71 -8.88 24.76 15.56
C LYS A 71 -9.26 24.24 16.94
N ALA A 72 -9.11 25.08 17.96
CA ALA A 72 -9.51 24.77 19.33
C ALA A 72 -10.96 25.19 19.56
N ARG A 73 -11.83 24.27 20.00
CA ARG A 73 -13.24 24.55 20.30
C ARG A 73 -13.75 23.64 21.42
N GLY A 74 -14.27 24.21 22.50
CA GLY A 74 -14.96 23.45 23.56
C GLY A 74 -14.09 22.39 24.25
N GLY A 75 -12.77 22.57 24.22
CA GLY A 75 -11.80 21.63 24.77
C GLY A 75 -11.39 20.48 23.86
N GLU A 76 -11.88 20.46 22.61
CA GLU A 76 -11.44 19.57 21.54
C GLU A 76 -10.54 20.32 20.55
N PHE A 77 -9.72 19.57 19.81
CA PHE A 77 -8.89 20.12 18.73
C PHE A 77 -9.29 19.49 17.39
N THR A 78 -9.78 20.31 16.47
CA THR A 78 -9.91 19.90 15.07
C THR A 78 -8.58 20.12 14.37
N ILE A 79 -8.01 19.05 13.83
CA ILE A 79 -6.74 19.06 13.12
C ILE A 79 -7.04 18.89 11.63
N GLN A 80 -6.56 19.83 10.81
CA GLN A 80 -6.81 19.87 9.37
C GLN A 80 -5.48 20.03 8.61
N GLN A 81 -5.32 19.35 7.48
CA GLN A 81 -4.22 19.60 6.54
C GLN A 81 -4.34 21.04 6.01
N ALA A 82 -3.28 21.84 6.13
CA ALA A 82 -3.32 23.27 5.80
C ALA A 82 -2.76 23.62 4.42
N GLY A 83 -2.01 22.72 3.78
CA GLY A 83 -1.48 22.89 2.43
C GLY A 83 -2.16 21.98 1.40
N ASP A 84 -2.19 22.41 0.15
CA ASP A 84 -2.83 21.67 -0.97
C ASP A 84 -1.85 20.77 -1.73
N SER A 85 -0.60 20.66 -1.28
CA SER A 85 0.39 19.80 -1.92
C SER A 85 -0.02 18.33 -1.82
N LEU A 86 -0.09 17.68 -2.98
CA LEU A 86 -0.43 16.26 -3.08
C LEU A 86 0.63 15.37 -2.41
N ASN A 87 1.86 15.87 -2.23
CA ASN A 87 2.95 15.19 -1.51
C ASN A 87 2.86 15.35 0.01
N GLU A 88 1.93 16.19 0.51
CA GLU A 88 1.79 16.52 1.93
C GLU A 88 0.46 16.04 2.51
N ARG A 89 0.05 14.86 2.06
CA ARG A 89 -1.06 14.14 2.68
C ARG A 89 -0.73 13.80 4.13
N LEU A 90 -1.78 13.76 4.94
CA LEU A 90 -1.73 13.33 6.33
C LEU A 90 -1.68 11.80 6.42
N TRP A 91 -0.59 11.25 6.95
CA TRP A 91 -0.42 9.81 7.13
C TRP A 91 -0.36 9.43 8.61
N LEU A 92 -1.24 8.56 9.08
CA LEU A 92 -1.19 7.96 10.42
C LEU A 92 0.02 7.04 10.53
N VAL A 93 0.83 7.20 11.58
CA VAL A 93 2.00 6.38 11.85
C VAL A 93 1.61 5.18 12.73
N ILE A 94 1.42 4.00 12.13
CA ILE A 94 0.99 2.78 12.85
C ILE A 94 2.03 2.34 13.88
N LYS A 95 3.32 2.54 13.59
CA LYS A 95 4.44 2.23 14.49
C LYS A 95 4.32 2.90 15.88
N SER A 96 3.60 4.01 15.97
CA SER A 96 3.39 4.75 17.22
C SER A 96 2.23 4.22 18.07
N ILE A 97 1.34 3.39 17.52
CA ILE A 97 0.14 2.90 18.21
C ILE A 97 0.54 1.79 19.19
N ARG A 98 0.73 2.16 20.46
CA ARG A 98 1.05 1.23 21.55
C ARG A 98 -0.11 1.12 22.52
N ASN A 99 -1.15 0.38 22.15
CA ASN A 99 -2.30 0.19 23.02
C ASN A 99 -2.10 -0.99 23.99
N SER A 100 -2.75 -0.95 25.16
CA SER A 100 -2.64 -1.99 26.21
C SER A 100 -3.47 -3.26 25.92
N GLY A 101 -4.24 -3.30 24.83
CA GLY A 101 -5.07 -4.45 24.43
C GLY A 101 -4.70 -5.00 23.05
N ILE A 102 -5.00 -4.25 21.98
CA ILE A 102 -4.68 -4.64 20.60
C ILE A 102 -3.53 -3.77 20.08
N LYS A 103 -2.44 -4.41 19.65
CA LYS A 103 -1.35 -3.74 18.94
C LYS A 103 -1.74 -3.61 17.47
N GLY A 104 -1.83 -2.37 17.01
CA GLY A 104 -2.06 -2.08 15.60
C GLY A 104 -3.34 -1.28 15.32
N TYR A 105 -3.65 -1.19 14.04
CA TYR A 105 -4.71 -0.39 13.48
C TYR A 105 -5.76 -1.28 12.82
N LYS A 106 -7.03 -1.14 13.21
CA LYS A 106 -8.14 -1.85 12.56
C LYS A 106 -8.33 -1.30 11.15
N ILE A 107 -8.09 -2.13 10.15
CA ILE A 107 -8.19 -1.77 8.74
C ILE A 107 -9.67 -1.75 8.32
N CYS A 108 -10.01 -0.78 7.47
CA CYS A 108 -11.32 -0.59 6.87
C CYS A 108 -11.21 -0.64 5.32
N GLU A 109 -12.30 -1.00 4.63
CA GLU A 109 -12.34 -0.91 3.16
C GLU A 109 -12.10 0.53 2.69
N GLY A 110 -11.36 0.70 1.60
CA GLY A 110 -10.93 1.99 1.07
C GLY A 110 -9.65 2.55 1.69
N ASP A 111 -9.13 1.95 2.78
CA ASP A 111 -7.87 2.38 3.39
C ASP A 111 -6.70 2.33 2.39
N TRP A 112 -5.86 3.36 2.44
CA TRP A 112 -4.58 3.40 1.75
C TRP A 112 -3.44 3.15 2.73
N ILE A 113 -2.70 2.06 2.51
CA ILE A 113 -1.56 1.65 3.31
C ILE A 113 -0.29 2.00 2.55
N ARG A 114 0.69 2.61 3.21
CA ARG A 114 1.99 2.92 2.61
C ARG A 114 3.09 2.18 3.35
N LEU A 115 3.87 1.42 2.58
CA LEU A 115 5.02 0.62 3.02
C LEU A 115 6.23 1.07 2.22
N GLY A 116 7.04 1.96 2.78
CA GLY A 116 8.09 2.63 2.00
C GLY A 116 7.49 3.40 0.81
N ARG A 117 8.01 3.17 -0.38
CA ARG A 117 7.53 3.78 -1.64
C ARG A 117 6.29 3.10 -2.22
N VAL A 118 5.95 1.90 -1.74
CA VAL A 118 4.80 1.13 -2.23
C VAL A 118 3.54 1.55 -1.50
N ARG A 119 2.43 1.66 -2.23
CA ARG A 119 1.10 1.90 -1.67
C ARG A 119 0.20 0.71 -1.98
N LEU A 120 -0.61 0.31 -1.01
CA LEU A 120 -1.63 -0.72 -1.15
C LEU A 120 -2.99 -0.08 -0.86
N GLN A 121 -3.99 -0.34 -1.69
CA GLN A 121 -5.38 0.04 -1.41
C GLN A 121 -6.17 -1.18 -0.94
N VAL A 122 -6.93 -1.03 0.14
CA VAL A 122 -7.86 -2.05 0.61
C VAL A 122 -9.12 -1.98 -0.25
N LYS A 123 -9.25 -2.87 -1.22
CA LYS A 123 -10.42 -2.92 -2.12
C LYS A 123 -11.63 -3.53 -1.44
N ARG A 124 -11.40 -4.56 -0.62
CA ARG A 124 -12.48 -5.33 0.00
C ARG A 124 -12.03 -6.05 1.26
N ILE A 125 -12.94 -6.19 2.22
CA ILE A 125 -12.83 -7.03 3.40
C ILE A 125 -14.10 -7.88 3.47
N CYS A 126 -13.95 -9.20 3.52
CA CYS A 126 -15.06 -10.12 3.72
C CYS A 126 -14.80 -10.95 4.97
N THR A 127 -15.62 -10.76 6.00
CA THR A 127 -15.49 -11.48 7.28
C THR A 127 -16.32 -12.76 7.33
N ASN A 128 -17.36 -12.86 6.49
CA ASN A 128 -18.26 -14.00 6.38
C ASN A 128 -18.43 -14.38 4.90
N PRO A 129 -17.44 -15.04 4.29
CA PRO A 129 -17.52 -15.42 2.89
C PRO A 129 -18.60 -16.48 2.65
N LYS A 130 -19.22 -16.43 1.48
CA LYS A 130 -19.96 -17.55 0.90
C LYS A 130 -19.02 -18.24 -0.09
N ALA A 131 -18.72 -19.51 0.16
CA ALA A 131 -17.78 -20.29 -0.63
C ALA A 131 -18.09 -20.25 -2.15
N ASN A 132 -17.04 -20.27 -2.98
CA ASN A 132 -17.09 -20.49 -4.43
C ASN A 132 -17.83 -19.45 -5.30
N LEU A 133 -17.94 -18.19 -4.87
CA LEU A 133 -18.34 -17.09 -5.76
C LEU A 133 -17.09 -16.41 -6.37
N ALA A 134 -17.21 -15.67 -7.47
CA ALA A 134 -16.12 -14.79 -7.92
C ALA A 134 -16.04 -13.53 -7.05
N ILE A 135 -14.85 -12.99 -6.80
CA ILE A 135 -14.69 -11.65 -6.19
C ILE A 135 -14.93 -10.62 -7.30
N PRO A 136 -16.01 -9.81 -7.27
CA PRO A 136 -16.06 -8.62 -8.10
C PRO A 136 -14.89 -7.70 -7.72
N ILE A 137 -13.99 -7.49 -8.69
CA ILE A 137 -12.72 -6.77 -8.49
C ILE A 137 -12.95 -5.28 -8.18
N GLU A 138 -14.12 -4.75 -8.55
CA GLU A 138 -14.48 -3.34 -8.36
C GLU A 138 -15.81 -3.27 -7.58
N SER A 139 -15.76 -3.37 -6.26
CA SER A 139 -16.94 -3.30 -5.39
C SER A 139 -17.37 -1.87 -5.02
N ASN A 140 -16.60 -0.85 -5.40
CA ASN A 140 -17.05 0.53 -5.29
C ASN A 140 -17.91 0.86 -6.51
N ILE A 141 -19.19 1.13 -6.23
CA ILE A 141 -20.15 1.70 -7.18
C ILE A 141 -19.66 3.11 -7.53
N GLU A 142 -18.70 3.20 -8.42
CA GLU A 142 -18.32 4.46 -9.05
C GLU A 142 -18.47 4.30 -10.56
N LYS A 143 -19.20 5.26 -11.14
CA LYS A 143 -19.55 5.39 -12.55
C LYS A 143 -18.32 5.68 -13.44
N ALA A 144 -17.12 5.25 -13.04
CA ALA A 144 -15.89 5.56 -13.73
C ALA A 144 -15.46 4.36 -14.60
N ASN A 145 -15.78 4.43 -15.89
CA ASN A 145 -15.18 3.66 -16.98
C ASN A 145 -15.58 2.18 -17.14
N PHE A 146 -16.81 1.78 -16.82
CA PHE A 146 -17.32 0.52 -17.38
C PHE A 146 -17.44 0.67 -18.90
N GLN A 147 -16.81 -0.25 -19.64
CA GLN A 147 -17.07 -0.33 -21.06
C GLN A 147 -18.41 -1.03 -21.25
N TYR A 148 -19.39 -0.24 -21.68
CA TYR A 148 -20.73 -0.72 -21.98
C TYR A 148 -20.75 -1.30 -23.38
N PHE A 149 -21.28 -2.51 -23.49
CA PHE A 149 -21.60 -3.12 -24.77
C PHE A 149 -23.11 -3.28 -24.87
N GLU A 150 -23.64 -2.96 -26.05
CA GLU A 150 -25.02 -3.29 -26.37
C GLU A 150 -25.14 -4.78 -26.67
N PRO A 151 -26.24 -5.44 -26.25
CA PRO A 151 -26.53 -6.81 -26.68
C PRO A 151 -26.57 -6.87 -28.21
N PHE A 152 -26.00 -7.92 -28.81
CA PHE A 152 -26.07 -8.09 -30.25
C PHE A 152 -27.53 -8.28 -30.69
N GLN A 153 -28.08 -7.27 -31.38
CA GLN A 153 -29.44 -7.25 -31.93
C GLN A 153 -29.35 -7.26 -33.46
N GLY A 154 -29.33 -8.44 -34.07
CA GLY A 154 -29.32 -8.57 -35.53
C GLY A 154 -29.54 -10.02 -35.97
N ASP A 155 -30.16 -10.17 -37.14
CA ASP A 155 -30.37 -11.47 -37.80
C ASP A 155 -29.08 -12.03 -38.46
N GLU A 156 -27.99 -11.26 -38.44
CA GLU A 156 -26.69 -11.69 -38.95
C GLU A 156 -26.07 -12.78 -38.07
N VAL A 157 -25.73 -13.92 -38.69
CA VAL A 157 -25.00 -15.00 -38.03
C VAL A 157 -23.54 -14.60 -37.86
N VAL A 158 -23.21 -14.04 -36.70
CA VAL A 158 -21.84 -13.77 -36.26
C VAL A 158 -21.31 -14.92 -35.41
N SER A 159 -20.05 -15.31 -35.65
CA SER A 159 -19.34 -16.31 -34.86
C SER A 159 -18.24 -15.66 -34.02
N CYS A 160 -17.96 -16.28 -32.87
CA CYS A 160 -16.83 -15.93 -32.02
C CYS A 160 -15.52 -16.30 -32.70
N ARG A 161 -14.54 -15.40 -32.72
CA ARG A 161 -13.23 -15.67 -33.32
C ARG A 161 -12.43 -16.76 -32.60
N ILE A 162 -12.73 -17.02 -31.32
CA ILE A 162 -11.96 -17.96 -30.48
C ILE A 162 -12.54 -19.38 -30.61
N CYS A 163 -13.82 -19.58 -30.29
CA CYS A 163 -14.43 -20.90 -30.31
C CYS A 163 -15.15 -21.25 -31.62
N LEU A 164 -15.26 -20.29 -32.56
CA LEU A 164 -15.94 -20.42 -33.86
C LEU A 164 -17.45 -20.72 -33.78
N SER A 165 -18.03 -20.71 -32.57
CA SER A 165 -19.47 -20.87 -32.35
C SER A 165 -20.23 -19.56 -32.59
N ASN A 166 -21.47 -19.69 -33.09
CA ASN A 166 -22.44 -18.60 -33.24
C ASN A 166 -23.47 -18.55 -32.09
N THR A 167 -23.31 -19.37 -31.05
CA THR A 167 -24.19 -19.36 -29.86
C THR A 167 -24.16 -17.99 -29.20
N ASN A 168 -25.30 -17.39 -28.88
CA ASN A 168 -25.36 -16.11 -28.17
C ASN A 168 -26.39 -16.24 -27.05
N SER A 169 -25.93 -16.33 -25.79
CA SER A 169 -26.81 -16.42 -24.61
C SER A 169 -26.61 -15.24 -23.69
N LYS A 170 -27.52 -15.05 -22.72
CA LYS A 170 -27.39 -13.97 -21.72
C LYS A 170 -26.17 -14.18 -20.83
N GLU A 171 -25.88 -15.43 -20.50
CA GLU A 171 -24.78 -15.82 -19.61
C GLU A 171 -23.42 -15.80 -20.31
N ASN A 172 -23.40 -15.95 -21.64
CA ASN A 172 -22.18 -15.94 -22.45
C ASN A 172 -22.39 -15.20 -23.78
N PRO A 173 -22.64 -13.88 -23.74
CA PRO A 173 -22.99 -13.11 -24.92
C PRO A 173 -21.78 -12.86 -25.83
N LEU A 174 -22.06 -12.61 -27.11
CA LEU A 174 -21.09 -12.14 -28.10
C LEU A 174 -20.91 -10.61 -28.00
N ILE A 175 -19.67 -10.16 -27.92
CA ILE A 175 -19.29 -8.75 -27.85
C ILE A 175 -18.19 -8.38 -28.84
N SER A 176 -17.99 -7.08 -29.06
CA SER A 176 -16.88 -6.51 -29.84
C SER A 176 -15.95 -5.69 -28.94
N PRO A 177 -15.02 -6.31 -28.18
CA PRO A 177 -14.31 -5.65 -27.08
C PRO A 177 -13.17 -4.72 -27.55
N CYS A 178 -12.92 -4.61 -28.85
CA CYS A 178 -11.79 -3.87 -29.40
C CYS A 178 -12.06 -3.38 -30.83
N HIS A 179 -11.12 -2.64 -31.42
CA HIS A 179 -11.24 -2.03 -32.75
C HIS A 179 -10.88 -2.98 -33.91
N CYS A 180 -10.92 -4.30 -33.72
CA CYS A 180 -10.73 -5.23 -34.83
C CYS A 180 -11.85 -5.06 -35.87
N ILE A 181 -11.54 -5.37 -37.13
CA ILE A 181 -12.46 -5.22 -38.27
C ILE A 181 -13.01 -6.58 -38.67
N GLY A 182 -14.19 -6.60 -39.29
CA GLY A 182 -14.82 -7.81 -39.82
C GLY A 182 -15.24 -8.79 -38.73
N THR A 183 -15.08 -10.09 -38.97
CA THR A 183 -15.46 -11.16 -38.03
C THR A 183 -14.48 -11.30 -36.85
N MET A 184 -13.26 -10.77 -36.97
CA MET A 184 -12.21 -10.85 -35.95
C MET A 184 -12.46 -10.02 -34.68
N LYS A 185 -13.51 -9.19 -34.69
CA LYS A 185 -13.90 -8.38 -33.53
C LYS A 185 -14.83 -9.12 -32.56
N ASN A 186 -15.53 -10.15 -33.03
CA ASN A 186 -16.57 -10.81 -32.25
C ASN A 186 -15.98 -11.88 -31.33
N ILE A 187 -16.24 -11.79 -30.03
CA ILE A 187 -15.74 -12.73 -29.03
C ILE A 187 -16.84 -12.97 -27.98
N HIS A 188 -17.02 -14.22 -27.55
CA HIS A 188 -17.81 -14.52 -26.36
C HIS A 188 -17.16 -13.96 -25.10
N VAL A 189 -17.97 -13.50 -24.15
CA VAL A 189 -17.47 -13.08 -22.83
C VAL A 189 -16.66 -14.18 -22.15
N GLY A 190 -17.15 -15.42 -22.16
CA GLY A 190 -16.44 -16.58 -21.59
C GLY A 190 -15.10 -16.87 -22.27
N CYS A 191 -15.04 -16.77 -23.60
CA CYS A 191 -13.78 -16.94 -24.33
C CYS A 191 -12.79 -15.81 -24.04
N LEU A 192 -13.29 -14.57 -23.90
CA LEU A 192 -12.46 -13.43 -23.52
C LEU A 192 -11.93 -13.58 -22.08
N GLN A 193 -12.78 -14.04 -21.15
CA GLN A 193 -12.39 -14.35 -19.76
C GLN A 193 -11.27 -15.38 -19.70
N GLU A 194 -11.40 -16.49 -20.43
CA GLU A 194 -10.39 -17.54 -20.48
C GLU A 194 -9.07 -17.03 -21.06
N TRP A 195 -9.14 -16.28 -22.17
CA TRP A 195 -7.96 -15.69 -22.80
C TRP A 195 -7.24 -14.69 -21.89
N LEU A 196 -7.97 -13.83 -21.19
CA LEU A 196 -7.40 -12.87 -20.24
C LEU A 196 -6.84 -13.56 -18.99
N THR A 197 -7.51 -14.61 -18.50
CA THR A 197 -7.02 -15.39 -17.34
C THR A 197 -5.66 -16.01 -17.62
N ASN A 198 -5.39 -16.43 -18.86
CA ASN A 198 -4.07 -16.93 -19.28
C ASN A 198 -2.96 -15.85 -19.28
N LYS A 199 -3.30 -14.57 -19.21
CA LYS A 199 -2.34 -13.46 -19.05
C LYS A 199 -2.02 -13.16 -17.59
N VAL A 200 -2.74 -13.77 -16.64
CA VAL A 200 -2.59 -13.53 -15.21
C VAL A 200 -1.61 -14.55 -14.60
N ILE A 201 -0.54 -14.04 -14.00
CA ILE A 201 0.39 -14.84 -13.21
C ILE A 201 -0.16 -14.94 -11.79
N VAL A 202 -0.28 -16.16 -11.26
CA VAL A 202 -0.82 -16.40 -9.92
C VAL A 202 0.24 -17.02 -9.02
N ASN A 203 0.55 -16.37 -7.90
CA ASN A 203 1.39 -16.91 -6.84
C ASN A 203 0.54 -17.28 -5.63
N ARG A 204 0.49 -18.57 -5.27
CA ARG A 204 -0.32 -19.09 -4.16
C ARG A 204 0.58 -19.49 -3.00
N LEU A 205 0.33 -18.90 -1.85
CA LEU A 205 0.91 -19.26 -0.56
C LEU A 205 -0.21 -19.65 0.41
N GLN A 206 0.17 -20.24 1.55
CA GLN A 206 -0.80 -20.82 2.50
C GLN A 206 -1.90 -19.86 2.95
N LYS A 207 -1.58 -18.58 3.14
CA LYS A 207 -2.49 -17.54 3.66
C LYS A 207 -2.75 -16.42 2.66
N ALA A 208 -2.13 -16.44 1.50
CA ALA A 208 -2.23 -15.35 0.53
C ALA A 208 -2.12 -15.87 -0.91
N THR A 209 -2.95 -15.33 -1.80
CA THR A 209 -2.83 -15.52 -3.25
C THR A 209 -2.63 -14.17 -3.90
N SER A 210 -1.61 -14.05 -4.73
CA SER A 210 -1.29 -12.83 -5.47
C SER A 210 -1.49 -13.04 -6.96
N TYR A 211 -2.17 -12.11 -7.62
CA TYR A 211 -2.47 -12.10 -9.04
C TYR A 211 -1.72 -10.94 -9.68
N TYR A 212 -0.99 -11.18 -10.76
CA TYR A 212 -0.18 -10.19 -11.45
C TYR A 212 -0.49 -10.21 -12.95
N TRP A 213 -0.71 -9.05 -13.53
CA TRP A 213 -0.82 -8.92 -14.98
C TRP A 213 -0.34 -7.54 -15.43
N GLY A 214 0.19 -7.47 -16.65
CA GLY A 214 0.54 -6.22 -17.30
C GLY A 214 -0.69 -5.55 -17.92
N GLU A 215 -0.47 -4.62 -18.84
CA GLU A 215 -1.56 -4.05 -19.63
C GLU A 215 -2.29 -5.17 -20.41
N LEU A 216 -3.61 -5.21 -20.27
CA LEU A 216 -4.46 -6.11 -21.06
C LEU A 216 -4.76 -5.40 -22.38
N SER A 217 -4.22 -5.91 -23.48
CA SER A 217 -4.44 -5.31 -24.81
C SER A 217 -4.73 -6.38 -25.85
N CYS A 218 -5.60 -6.05 -26.81
CA CYS A 218 -5.94 -6.94 -27.90
C CYS A 218 -4.69 -7.35 -28.69
N GLU A 219 -4.50 -8.64 -28.93
CA GLU A 219 -3.31 -9.15 -29.62
C GLU A 219 -3.16 -8.64 -31.07
N ILE A 220 -4.28 -8.29 -31.72
CA ILE A 220 -4.33 -7.86 -33.13
C ILE A 220 -4.20 -6.33 -33.22
N CYS A 221 -5.20 -5.59 -32.72
CA CYS A 221 -5.27 -4.13 -32.88
C CYS A 221 -4.60 -3.35 -31.75
N LYS A 222 -4.07 -4.02 -30.71
CA LYS A 222 -3.42 -3.42 -29.53
C LYS A 222 -4.29 -2.50 -28.68
N ALA A 223 -5.59 -2.38 -28.98
CA ALA A 223 -6.51 -1.62 -28.17
C ALA A 223 -6.54 -2.18 -26.72
N PRO A 224 -6.56 -1.31 -25.68
CA PRO A 224 -6.64 -1.75 -24.30
C PRO A 224 -7.97 -2.48 -24.06
N LEU A 225 -7.93 -3.51 -23.24
CA LEU A 225 -9.08 -4.33 -22.85
C LEU A 225 -9.40 -4.09 -21.38
N PRO A 226 -10.69 -3.94 -21.02
CA PRO A 226 -11.08 -3.68 -19.64
C PRO A 226 -10.96 -4.93 -18.75
N SER A 227 -10.89 -4.72 -17.42
CA SER A 227 -10.91 -5.81 -16.41
C SER A 227 -12.33 -6.30 -16.10
N SER A 228 -13.34 -5.48 -16.36
CA SER A 228 -14.77 -5.78 -16.18
C SER A 228 -15.59 -5.01 -17.24
N ILE A 229 -16.72 -5.57 -17.65
CA ILE A 229 -17.60 -4.98 -18.67
C ILE A 229 -19.06 -5.03 -18.23
N CYS A 230 -19.88 -4.17 -18.79
CA CYS A 230 -21.34 -4.20 -18.62
C CYS A 230 -22.02 -4.47 -19.96
N ILE A 231 -23.00 -5.37 -19.96
CA ILE A 231 -23.83 -5.68 -21.12
C ILE A 231 -25.28 -5.45 -20.71
N GLY A 232 -25.87 -4.36 -21.19
CA GLY A 232 -27.10 -3.83 -20.60
C GLY A 232 -26.92 -3.54 -19.10
N ALA A 233 -27.71 -4.22 -18.25
CA ALA A 233 -27.63 -4.10 -16.79
C ALA A 233 -26.75 -5.16 -16.12
N GLU A 234 -26.29 -6.17 -16.86
CA GLU A 234 -25.49 -7.26 -16.30
C GLU A 234 -24.00 -6.93 -16.35
N ARG A 235 -23.29 -7.27 -15.27
CA ARG A 235 -21.84 -7.07 -15.14
C ARG A 235 -21.11 -8.40 -15.31
N PHE A 236 -20.04 -8.37 -16.09
CA PHE A 236 -19.13 -9.49 -16.27
C PHE A 236 -17.71 -9.07 -15.86
N ASP A 237 -17.14 -9.76 -14.89
CA ASP A 237 -15.71 -9.60 -14.55
C ASP A 237 -14.88 -10.45 -15.51
N LEU A 238 -13.98 -9.80 -16.25
CA LEU A 238 -13.18 -10.47 -17.28
C LEU A 238 -11.94 -11.16 -16.72
N ILE A 239 -11.50 -10.75 -15.53
CA ILE A 239 -10.52 -11.48 -14.72
C ILE A 239 -11.26 -12.04 -13.50
N ALA A 240 -11.28 -13.36 -13.36
CA ALA A 240 -11.91 -14.02 -12.22
C ALA A 240 -10.89 -14.21 -11.08
N ILE A 241 -11.18 -13.61 -9.93
CA ILE A 241 -10.48 -13.92 -8.67
C ILE A 241 -11.37 -14.82 -7.84
N VAL A 242 -10.82 -15.95 -7.39
CA VAL A 242 -11.55 -16.93 -6.59
C VAL A 242 -11.75 -16.39 -5.17
N ASN A 243 -13.00 -16.37 -4.67
CA ASN A 243 -13.27 -16.10 -3.26
C ASN A 243 -12.68 -17.21 -2.38
N PRO A 244 -11.89 -16.88 -1.35
CA PRO A 244 -11.58 -17.82 -0.28
C PRO A 244 -12.82 -18.19 0.53
N ASP A 245 -12.83 -19.41 1.08
CA ASP A 245 -13.87 -19.90 1.99
C ASP A 245 -13.71 -19.39 3.44
N LYS A 246 -12.65 -18.63 3.70
CA LYS A 246 -12.29 -18.04 4.99
C LYS A 246 -12.29 -16.51 4.91
N PRO A 247 -12.41 -15.80 6.04
CA PRO A 247 -12.31 -14.35 6.07
C PRO A 247 -11.10 -13.86 5.28
N TYR A 248 -11.29 -12.83 4.47
CA TYR A 248 -10.23 -12.33 3.60
C TYR A 248 -10.24 -10.81 3.44
N ILE A 249 -9.09 -10.29 3.04
CA ILE A 249 -8.89 -8.92 2.58
C ILE A 249 -8.28 -8.94 1.17
N LEU A 250 -8.80 -8.09 0.30
CA LEU A 250 -8.28 -7.84 -1.04
C LEU A 250 -7.51 -6.52 -1.04
N LEU A 251 -6.22 -6.59 -1.36
CA LEU A 251 -5.31 -5.45 -1.46
C LEU A 251 -4.90 -5.27 -2.92
N GLU A 252 -4.92 -4.05 -3.43
CA GLU A 252 -4.33 -3.69 -4.73
C GLU A 252 -3.01 -2.96 -4.54
N ASP A 253 -1.95 -3.40 -5.21
CA ASP A 253 -0.67 -2.70 -5.27
C ASP A 253 -0.77 -1.53 -6.24
N TYR A 254 -0.36 -0.35 -5.77
CA TYR A 254 -0.28 0.86 -6.57
C TYR A 254 1.16 1.38 -6.61
N ARG A 255 1.74 1.33 -7.81
CA ARG A 255 3.08 1.87 -8.10
C ARG A 255 2.97 2.90 -9.21
N PRO A 256 3.17 4.21 -8.92
CA PRO A 256 3.11 5.25 -9.94
C PRO A 256 4.05 4.97 -11.13
N GLU A 257 5.22 4.40 -10.86
CA GLU A 257 6.26 4.06 -11.84
C GLU A 257 5.91 2.84 -12.72
N ARG A 258 4.89 2.07 -12.36
CA ARG A 258 4.45 0.86 -13.06
C ARG A 258 2.93 0.81 -13.20
N SER A 259 2.33 1.94 -13.59
CA SER A 259 0.87 2.10 -13.69
C SER A 259 0.20 1.09 -14.62
N GLU A 260 0.93 0.55 -15.59
CA GLU A 260 0.44 -0.45 -16.55
C GLU A 260 0.38 -1.87 -15.97
N SER A 261 1.12 -2.14 -14.88
CA SER A 261 1.09 -3.44 -14.21
C SER A 261 0.14 -3.39 -13.02
N ARG A 262 -0.81 -4.32 -12.98
CA ARG A 262 -1.69 -4.50 -11.83
C ARG A 262 -1.26 -5.68 -10.99
N CYS A 263 -1.41 -5.54 -9.68
CA CYS A 263 -1.19 -6.62 -8.75
C CYS A 263 -2.25 -6.60 -7.65
N LEU A 264 -2.90 -7.74 -7.45
CA LEU A 264 -3.89 -7.94 -6.40
C LEU A 264 -3.43 -9.04 -5.45
N HIS A 265 -3.59 -8.80 -4.15
CA HIS A 265 -3.30 -9.76 -3.10
C HIS A 265 -4.58 -10.09 -2.34
N VAL A 266 -4.97 -11.35 -2.34
CA VAL A 266 -6.04 -11.90 -1.49
C VAL A 266 -5.38 -12.54 -0.29
N VAL A 267 -5.54 -11.97 0.91
CA VAL A 267 -5.04 -12.57 2.15
C VAL A 267 -6.22 -13.16 2.89
N SER A 268 -6.12 -14.45 3.22
CA SER A 268 -7.18 -15.21 3.88
C SER A 268 -6.68 -15.76 5.20
N LEU A 269 -7.40 -15.46 6.28
CA LEU A 269 -6.99 -15.74 7.66
C LEU A 269 -8.16 -16.25 8.48
N ASN A 270 -7.91 -17.26 9.32
CA ASN A 270 -8.79 -17.61 10.43
C ASN A 270 -8.57 -16.66 11.61
N ASP A 271 -9.49 -16.67 12.58
CA ASP A 271 -9.33 -15.89 13.81
C ASP A 271 -8.05 -16.29 14.57
N GLY A 272 -7.30 -15.30 15.01
CA GLY A 272 -5.97 -15.45 15.62
C GLY A 272 -4.81 -15.61 14.62
N GLU A 273 -5.07 -15.82 13.34
CA GLU A 273 -4.00 -15.95 12.33
C GLU A 273 -3.42 -14.60 11.91
N SER A 274 -2.23 -14.65 11.35
CA SER A 274 -1.56 -13.49 10.76
C SER A 274 -0.77 -13.85 9.51
N ALA A 275 -0.65 -12.88 8.61
CA ALA A 275 0.19 -12.89 7.42
C ALA A 275 1.17 -11.72 7.47
N SER A 276 2.41 -11.95 7.07
CA SER A 276 3.44 -10.92 7.00
C SER A 276 3.54 -10.31 5.59
N LEU A 277 3.75 -9.00 5.57
CA LEU A 277 3.97 -8.23 4.35
C LEU A 277 5.38 -7.63 4.42
N GLY A 278 6.15 -7.78 3.35
CA GLY A 278 7.53 -7.32 3.32
C GLY A 278 8.26 -7.73 2.05
N ARG A 279 9.51 -7.28 1.89
CA ARG A 279 10.33 -7.66 0.73
C ARG A 279 11.03 -9.02 0.88
N GLY A 280 10.94 -9.63 2.05
CA GLY A 280 11.55 -10.93 2.33
C GLY A 280 10.87 -12.03 1.52
N ASN A 281 11.63 -13.06 1.14
CA ASN A 281 11.06 -14.24 0.48
C ASN A 281 10.19 -15.07 1.44
N ASP A 282 10.34 -14.86 2.75
CA ASP A 282 9.54 -15.47 3.82
C ASP A 282 8.21 -14.74 4.09
N SER A 283 7.92 -13.64 3.37
CA SER A 283 6.67 -12.90 3.55
C SER A 283 5.52 -13.50 2.74
N GLU A 284 4.34 -13.63 3.35
CA GLU A 284 3.12 -14.08 2.67
C GLU A 284 2.65 -13.13 1.57
N ILE A 285 2.90 -11.82 1.71
CA ILE A 285 2.88 -10.89 0.57
C ILE A 285 4.28 -10.35 0.38
N LYS A 286 4.91 -10.76 -0.72
CA LYS A 286 6.23 -10.27 -1.13
C LYS A 286 6.10 -8.97 -1.91
N ILE A 287 6.64 -7.90 -1.35
CA ILE A 287 6.69 -6.57 -1.97
C ILE A 287 8.12 -6.29 -2.41
N SER A 288 8.39 -6.47 -3.70
CA SER A 288 9.71 -6.29 -4.31
C SER A 288 10.09 -4.81 -4.47
N ASP A 289 10.34 -4.13 -3.35
CA ASP A 289 10.88 -2.76 -3.30
C ASP A 289 11.93 -2.61 -2.17
N VAL A 290 13.05 -1.95 -2.46
CA VAL A 290 14.19 -1.82 -1.54
C VAL A 290 13.90 -0.98 -0.29
N SER A 291 12.92 -0.07 -0.38
CA SER A 291 12.48 0.73 0.76
C SER A 291 11.60 -0.06 1.72
N VAL A 292 11.05 -1.20 1.30
CA VAL A 292 10.26 -2.07 2.16
C VAL A 292 11.20 -2.91 3.05
N SER A 293 10.83 -3.13 4.31
CA SER A 293 11.63 -3.97 5.22
C SER A 293 11.39 -5.44 4.90
N ARG A 294 12.35 -6.34 5.20
CA ARG A 294 12.19 -7.77 4.91
C ARG A 294 10.89 -8.32 5.50
N ARG A 295 10.60 -7.94 6.74
CA ARG A 295 9.31 -8.10 7.42
C ARG A 295 8.86 -6.71 7.84
N HIS A 296 7.95 -6.09 7.09
CA HIS A 296 7.59 -4.69 7.26
C HIS A 296 6.41 -4.54 8.22
N CYS A 297 5.33 -5.28 7.97
CA CYS A 297 4.16 -5.30 8.84
C CYS A 297 3.53 -6.70 8.87
N LYS A 298 2.59 -6.87 9.79
CA LYS A 298 1.72 -8.03 9.90
C LYS A 298 0.28 -7.60 9.77
N LEU A 299 -0.47 -8.35 8.99
CA LEU A 299 -1.90 -8.31 8.95
C LEU A 299 -2.42 -9.45 9.82
N LYS A 300 -3.27 -9.14 10.80
CA LYS A 300 -3.88 -10.10 11.73
C LYS A 300 -5.38 -10.13 11.53
N PHE A 301 -6.01 -11.27 11.76
CA PHE A 301 -7.46 -11.35 11.86
C PHE A 301 -7.82 -11.75 13.29
N ILE A 302 -8.45 -10.85 14.04
CA ILE A 302 -8.76 -11.03 15.47
C ILE A 302 -10.14 -10.43 15.76
N ASP A 303 -10.98 -11.18 16.46
CA ASP A 303 -12.32 -10.78 16.88
C ASP A 303 -13.18 -10.30 15.70
N GLY A 304 -13.05 -10.97 14.55
CA GLY A 304 -13.77 -10.62 13.32
C GLY A 304 -13.24 -9.38 12.59
N ASN A 305 -12.06 -8.87 12.95
CA ASN A 305 -11.47 -7.65 12.36
C ASN A 305 -10.07 -7.89 11.81
N PHE A 306 -9.76 -7.27 10.67
CA PHE A 306 -8.39 -7.17 10.18
C PHE A 306 -7.65 -6.04 10.88
N VAL A 307 -6.45 -6.34 11.40
CA VAL A 307 -5.60 -5.39 12.16
C VAL A 307 -4.20 -5.35 11.56
N LEU A 308 -3.72 -4.14 11.24
CA LEU A 308 -2.38 -3.86 10.73
C LEU A 308 -1.42 -3.52 11.87
N GLU A 309 -0.32 -4.25 11.96
CA GLU A 309 0.73 -4.01 12.96
C GLU A 309 2.10 -3.81 12.29
N ASP A 310 2.76 -2.69 12.57
CA ASP A 310 4.14 -2.45 12.13
C ASP A 310 5.12 -3.42 12.82
N SER A 311 6.01 -4.05 12.06
CA SER A 311 7.01 -4.99 12.58
C SER A 311 8.37 -4.34 12.84
N ASN A 312 8.36 -3.15 13.45
CA ASN A 312 9.53 -2.29 13.64
C ASN A 312 10.26 -1.99 12.32
N SER A 313 9.48 -1.65 11.30
CA SER A 313 10.03 -1.35 9.97
C SER A 313 10.93 -0.11 9.99
N LYS A 314 11.86 -0.01 9.03
CA LYS A 314 12.80 1.11 8.93
C LYS A 314 12.10 2.46 8.75
N PHE A 315 11.09 2.51 7.88
CA PHE A 315 10.40 3.75 7.51
C PHE A 315 8.97 3.88 8.06
N GLY A 316 8.52 2.90 8.85
CA GLY A 316 7.17 2.86 9.39
C GLY A 316 6.12 2.37 8.39
N THR A 317 5.10 1.73 8.94
CA THR A 317 3.83 1.44 8.27
C THR A 317 2.89 2.63 8.45
N LEU A 318 2.36 3.14 7.35
CA LEU A 318 1.52 4.34 7.33
C LEU A 318 0.13 4.04 6.77
N VAL A 319 -0.89 4.72 7.28
CA VAL A 319 -2.25 4.69 6.74
C VAL A 319 -2.70 6.11 6.41
N LEU A 320 -3.25 6.32 5.22
CA LEU A 320 -3.73 7.65 4.81
C LEU A 320 -4.87 8.10 5.73
N MET A 321 -4.86 9.37 6.13
CA MET A 321 -5.91 9.98 6.94
C MET A 321 -6.79 10.91 6.10
N LYS A 322 -8.00 11.21 6.59
CA LYS A 322 -8.80 12.31 6.07
C LYS A 322 -8.05 13.63 6.20
N LYS A 323 -8.34 14.59 5.31
CA LYS A 323 -7.79 15.96 5.39
C LYS A 323 -8.14 16.68 6.70
N SER A 324 -9.14 16.22 7.46
CA SER A 324 -9.53 16.79 8.75
C SER A 324 -10.01 15.69 9.71
N PHE A 325 -9.63 15.81 10.99
CA PHE A 325 -10.08 14.93 12.07
C PHE A 325 -10.18 15.68 13.40
N ILE A 326 -10.88 15.07 14.38
CA ILE A 326 -11.04 15.65 15.72
C ILE A 326 -10.19 14.84 16.70
N LEU A 327 -9.33 15.53 17.45
CA LEU A 327 -8.57 14.96 18.55
C LEU A 327 -9.35 15.17 19.85
N GLN A 328 -9.82 14.06 20.41
CA GLN A 328 -10.61 14.03 21.65
C GLN A 328 -9.71 14.25 22.88
N PRO A 329 -10.23 14.74 24.01
CA PRO A 329 -9.47 14.87 25.24
C PRO A 329 -8.82 13.54 25.66
N HIS A 330 -7.57 13.58 26.14
CA HIS A 330 -6.80 12.40 26.53
C HIS A 330 -6.55 11.41 25.39
N THR A 331 -6.43 11.91 24.16
CA THR A 331 -6.00 11.09 23.03
C THR A 331 -4.68 11.58 22.44
N GLU A 332 -3.96 10.65 21.85
CA GLU A 332 -2.73 10.92 21.10
C GLU A 332 -2.83 10.41 19.67
N VAL A 333 -2.10 11.07 18.77
CA VAL A 333 -1.93 10.61 17.40
C VAL A 333 -0.55 11.04 16.90
N THR A 334 0.09 10.16 16.14
CA THR A 334 1.32 10.51 15.43
C THR A 334 1.04 10.48 13.95
N VAL A 335 1.29 11.61 13.30
CA VAL A 335 1.04 11.79 11.87
C VAL A 335 2.34 12.18 11.16
N GLN A 336 2.47 11.77 9.91
CA GLN A 336 3.54 12.18 9.01
C GLN A 336 2.95 13.02 7.88
N ILE A 337 3.54 14.19 7.64
CA ILE A 337 3.15 15.12 6.58
C ILE A 337 4.42 15.59 5.86
N GLY A 338 4.60 15.17 4.61
CA GLY A 338 5.85 15.40 3.87
C GLY A 338 7.07 14.93 4.66
N ARG A 339 7.99 15.87 4.96
CA ARG A 339 9.22 15.68 5.74
C ARG A 339 9.10 15.93 7.25
N THR A 340 7.90 15.86 7.82
CA THR A 340 7.69 16.10 9.26
C THR A 340 6.83 15.02 9.86
N ILE A 341 7.30 14.46 10.98
CA ILE A 341 6.45 13.72 11.92
C ILE A 341 5.98 14.68 12.99
N ALA A 342 4.67 14.69 13.26
CA ALA A 342 4.06 15.42 14.35
C ALA A 342 3.35 14.43 15.29
N HIS A 343 3.78 14.41 16.56
CA HIS A 343 3.12 13.72 17.64
C HIS A 343 2.24 14.72 18.39
N LEU A 344 0.93 14.48 18.39
CA LEU A 344 -0.09 15.36 18.92
C LEU A 344 -0.71 14.67 20.14
N VAL A 345 -0.74 15.35 21.28
CA VAL A 345 -1.31 14.82 22.54
C VAL A 345 -2.24 15.84 23.15
N SER A 346 -3.53 15.49 23.27
CA SER A 346 -4.52 16.32 23.96
C SER A 346 -4.56 15.95 25.44
N LYS A 347 -4.26 16.90 26.31
CA LYS A 347 -4.20 16.70 27.78
C LYS A 347 -5.09 17.69 28.51
N GLU A 348 -5.46 17.34 29.73
CA GLU A 348 -6.01 18.27 30.72
C GLU A 348 -4.91 18.62 31.76
N PRO A 349 -4.85 19.87 32.25
CA PRO A 349 -3.90 20.27 33.26
C PRO A 349 -4.21 19.57 34.57
N PHE A 350 -3.15 19.20 35.28
CA PHE A 350 -3.25 18.50 36.54
C PHE A 350 -4.00 19.34 37.58
N SER A 351 -5.08 18.80 38.16
CA SER A 351 -5.83 19.44 39.24
C SER A 351 -5.64 18.66 40.53
N CYS A 352 -5.00 19.28 41.53
CA CYS A 352 -4.80 18.72 42.88
C CYS A 352 -6.12 18.33 43.60
N LYS A 353 -7.28 18.79 43.10
CA LYS A 353 -8.59 18.43 43.66
C LYS A 353 -9.01 16.97 43.41
N SER A 354 -8.36 16.24 42.48
CA SER A 354 -8.62 14.81 42.25
C SER A 354 -7.77 13.87 43.11
N CYS A 355 -6.89 14.41 43.96
CA CYS A 355 -5.99 13.61 44.80
C CYS A 355 -6.66 12.99 46.04
N LEU A 356 -7.85 13.45 46.43
CA LEU A 356 -8.56 12.93 47.61
C LEU A 356 -9.51 11.76 47.30
N TRP A 357 -9.77 11.47 46.01
CA TRP A 357 -10.51 10.30 45.55
C TRP A 357 -9.83 9.71 44.31
N ALA A 358 -8.62 9.17 44.49
CA ALA A 358 -7.81 8.63 43.40
C ALA A 358 -8.36 7.30 42.86
N PHE A 359 -9.46 7.36 42.11
CA PHE A 359 -9.78 6.41 41.07
C PHE A 359 -9.62 7.11 39.72
N GLY A 360 -8.44 6.93 39.11
CA GLY A 360 -8.23 7.07 37.66
C GLY A 360 -7.71 8.43 37.18
N ILE A 361 -6.38 8.59 37.11
CA ILE A 361 -5.79 9.48 36.09
C ILE A 361 -6.20 8.92 34.73
N LYS A 362 -6.96 9.68 33.94
CA LYS A 362 -7.38 9.24 32.59
C LYS A 362 -6.11 9.05 31.73
N LYS A 363 -5.82 7.80 31.39
CA LYS A 363 -4.66 7.44 30.57
C LYS A 363 -4.86 7.99 29.16
N VAL A 364 -3.83 8.62 28.61
CA VAL A 364 -3.82 9.01 27.19
C VAL A 364 -3.87 7.74 26.33
N VAL A 365 -4.76 7.72 25.34
CA VAL A 365 -4.93 6.58 24.43
C VAL A 365 -4.71 6.98 22.96
N PRO A 366 -4.08 6.13 22.14
CA PRO A 366 -3.91 6.41 20.73
C PRO A 366 -5.26 6.39 20.00
N ILE A 367 -5.43 7.24 18.99
CA ILE A 367 -6.57 7.13 18.06
C ILE A 367 -6.45 5.81 17.29
N THR A 368 -7.47 4.97 17.41
CA THR A 368 -7.58 3.68 16.70
C THR A 368 -8.86 3.54 15.88
N HIS A 369 -9.73 4.56 15.86
CA HIS A 369 -11.03 4.51 15.20
C HIS A 369 -10.99 5.02 13.74
N CYS A 370 -11.57 4.24 12.80
CA CYS A 370 -11.62 4.54 11.36
C CYS A 370 -12.33 5.86 10.99
N SER A 371 -13.17 6.45 11.87
CA SER A 371 -13.97 7.66 11.55
C SER A 371 -13.13 8.88 11.14
N TYR A 372 -11.86 8.90 11.55
CA TYR A 372 -10.90 9.96 11.29
C TYR A 372 -10.02 9.73 10.05
N LEU A 373 -10.12 8.56 9.39
CA LEU A 373 -9.01 8.02 8.60
C LEU A 373 -9.32 7.82 7.11
N THR A 374 -10.52 7.39 6.71
CA THR A 374 -10.76 7.08 5.28
C THR A 374 -11.42 8.20 4.49
N GLN A 375 -10.73 8.73 3.49
CA GLN A 375 -11.36 9.39 2.34
C GLN A 375 -11.58 8.30 1.27
N ALA A 376 -12.83 7.99 0.94
CA ALA A 376 -13.14 7.13 -0.21
C ALA A 376 -12.70 7.81 -1.52
N ASP A 377 -12.78 9.14 -1.55
CA ASP A 377 -12.58 9.98 -2.72
C ASP A 377 -11.08 10.29 -2.93
N ILE A 378 -10.30 9.33 -3.45
CA ILE A 378 -9.11 9.65 -4.27
C ILE A 378 -9.49 9.68 -5.75
N ILE A 379 -10.76 9.40 -6.08
CA ILE A 379 -11.25 9.46 -7.45
C ILE A 379 -11.70 10.88 -7.73
N GLU A 380 -10.73 11.77 -7.99
CA GLU A 380 -10.96 12.99 -8.79
C GLU A 380 -9.66 13.67 -9.24
N ASP A 381 -8.54 13.50 -8.55
CA ASP A 381 -7.26 14.05 -9.01
C ASP A 381 -6.41 12.95 -9.65
N ASN A 382 -6.51 12.84 -10.98
CA ASN A 382 -5.49 12.40 -11.96
C ASN A 382 -4.34 11.51 -11.41
N PRO A 383 -4.02 10.33 -11.97
CA PRO A 383 -2.85 9.51 -11.59
C PRO A 383 -1.50 10.26 -11.45
N ALA A 384 -1.35 11.43 -12.09
CA ALA A 384 -0.25 12.38 -11.90
C ALA A 384 -0.17 13.00 -10.48
N ALA A 385 -1.21 12.88 -9.67
CA ALA A 385 -1.34 13.44 -8.33
C ALA A 385 -0.37 12.84 -7.31
N PHE A 386 0.28 11.72 -7.66
CA PHE A 386 1.25 11.08 -6.79
C PHE A 386 2.70 11.37 -7.12
N GLY A 387 2.95 12.36 -8.00
CA GLY A 387 4.28 12.86 -8.32
C GLY A 387 5.14 11.80 -8.99
N ALA A 388 5.06 11.72 -10.32
CA ALA A 388 6.18 11.15 -11.07
C ALA A 388 7.43 12.02 -10.80
N PRO A 389 8.64 11.43 -10.67
CA PRO A 389 9.85 12.24 -10.57
C PRO A 389 9.96 13.09 -11.84
N THR A 390 9.92 14.41 -11.68
CA THR A 390 10.28 15.33 -12.75
C THR A 390 11.76 15.16 -13.02
N SER A 391 12.12 14.38 -14.03
CA SER A 391 13.45 14.47 -14.62
C SER A 391 13.58 15.88 -15.19
N SER A 392 14.41 16.70 -14.56
CA SER A 392 14.84 17.98 -15.10
C SER A 392 15.40 17.73 -16.51
N VAL A 393 14.69 18.26 -17.52
CA VAL A 393 15.23 18.45 -18.86
C VAL A 393 16.38 19.44 -18.70
N VAL A 394 17.61 18.93 -18.69
CA VAL A 394 18.79 19.74 -18.96
C VAL A 394 18.88 19.83 -20.47
N GLU A 395 18.66 21.03 -21.00
CA GLU A 395 19.00 21.36 -22.38
C GLU A 395 20.50 21.17 -22.57
N GLU A 396 20.91 20.13 -23.32
CA GLU A 396 22.27 20.03 -23.84
C GLU A 396 22.29 20.54 -25.28
N THR A 397 22.76 21.78 -25.43
CA THR A 397 23.27 22.29 -26.69
C THR A 397 24.66 21.71 -26.99
N ASN A 398 24.69 20.89 -28.04
CA ASN A 398 25.64 20.94 -29.16
C ASN A 398 27.10 20.41 -29.04
N VAL A 399 27.36 19.45 -29.95
CA VAL A 399 28.59 19.09 -30.71
C VAL A 399 29.71 18.26 -30.04
N ARG A 400 29.86 16.98 -30.42
CA ARG A 400 30.81 16.49 -31.47
C ARG A 400 30.84 14.95 -31.60
N ASN A 401 30.88 14.52 -32.85
CA ASN A 401 30.92 13.16 -33.39
C ASN A 401 32.06 12.29 -32.85
N TYR A 402 31.78 10.99 -32.66
CA TYR A 402 32.62 9.90 -33.17
C TYR A 402 31.75 8.67 -33.48
N SER A 403 32.18 7.97 -34.53
CA SER A 403 31.46 7.04 -35.42
C SER A 403 31.21 5.62 -34.90
N ASP A 404 30.09 5.06 -35.38
CA ASP A 404 29.81 3.67 -35.80
C ASP A 404 30.61 2.49 -35.22
N SER A 405 29.89 1.60 -34.53
CA SER A 405 29.88 0.18 -34.89
C SER A 405 28.61 -0.51 -34.37
N GLU A 406 27.91 -1.14 -35.30
CA GLU A 406 26.73 -1.97 -35.11
C GLU A 406 27.04 -3.21 -34.26
N ILE A 407 26.19 -3.55 -33.29
CA ILE A 407 26.13 -4.91 -32.73
C ILE A 407 24.66 -5.36 -32.68
N LYS A 408 24.37 -6.36 -33.51
CA LYS A 408 23.13 -7.14 -33.59
C LYS A 408 22.92 -7.93 -32.30
N TRP A 409 21.70 -7.90 -31.74
CA TRP A 409 21.31 -8.76 -30.63
C TRP A 409 20.70 -10.06 -31.17
N ASN A 410 21.45 -11.17 -31.02
CA ASN A 410 20.92 -12.52 -31.24
C ASN A 410 20.19 -13.01 -29.97
N ARG A 411 19.02 -13.60 -30.19
CA ARG A 411 18.23 -14.32 -29.19
C ARG A 411 18.83 -15.69 -28.97
N GLU A 412 19.45 -15.90 -27.82
CA GLU A 412 19.67 -17.19 -27.15
C GLU A 412 20.53 -16.84 -25.92
N ASP A 413 19.92 -16.82 -24.73
CA ASP A 413 20.56 -16.98 -23.41
C ASP A 413 19.52 -16.69 -22.31
N MET A 414 18.52 -17.57 -22.24
CA MET A 414 17.66 -17.75 -21.08
C MET A 414 17.64 -19.23 -20.72
N ALA A 415 18.73 -19.77 -20.19
CA ALA A 415 18.68 -20.96 -19.35
C ALA A 415 20.02 -21.17 -18.60
N HIS A 416 19.91 -21.60 -17.34
CA HIS A 416 20.93 -22.21 -16.49
C HIS A 416 21.92 -21.28 -15.75
N GLN A 417 21.64 -21.05 -14.46
CA GLN A 417 22.69 -21.24 -13.44
C GLN A 417 22.08 -21.58 -12.08
N GLU A 418 22.04 -22.88 -11.78
CA GLU A 418 22.07 -23.41 -10.42
C GLU A 418 23.53 -23.34 -9.93
N VAL A 419 23.74 -22.90 -8.68
CA VAL A 419 25.06 -22.85 -8.04
C VAL A 419 25.13 -23.93 -6.97
N SER A 420 25.98 -24.92 -7.21
CA SER A 420 26.43 -25.92 -6.21
C SER A 420 27.90 -25.71 -5.87
N ILE A 421 28.18 -25.93 -4.60
CA ILE A 421 29.40 -25.72 -3.83
C ILE A 421 30.53 -26.67 -4.28
N ALA A 422 31.78 -26.19 -4.30
CA ALA A 422 32.96 -27.06 -4.22
C ALA A 422 34.12 -26.37 -3.49
N ILE A 423 34.75 -27.18 -2.65
CA ILE A 423 35.86 -26.94 -1.73
C ILE A 423 37.19 -27.15 -2.49
N GLU A 424 38.18 -26.29 -2.29
CA GLU A 424 39.56 -26.52 -2.75
C GLU A 424 40.44 -27.08 -1.62
N THR A 425 41.08 -28.22 -1.89
CA THR A 425 42.20 -28.78 -1.14
C THR A 425 43.26 -29.28 -2.13
N VAL A 426 44.49 -28.75 -2.01
CA VAL A 426 45.77 -29.17 -2.62
C VAL A 426 46.84 -28.58 -1.67
N ASN A 427 47.93 -29.20 -1.20
CA ASN A 427 48.60 -30.49 -1.41
C ASN A 427 49.44 -30.83 -0.16
N GLU A 428 49.87 -32.09 -0.15
CA GLU A 428 50.75 -32.82 0.78
C GLU A 428 52.12 -32.17 1.08
N GLU A 429 52.62 -32.38 2.30
CA GLU A 429 54.01 -32.83 2.53
C GLU A 429 54.15 -33.50 3.92
N GLU A 430 54.94 -34.57 3.92
CA GLU A 430 55.12 -35.60 4.94
C GLU A 430 55.73 -35.11 6.27
N LYS A 431 55.32 -35.73 7.40
CA LYS A 431 56.25 -36.12 8.50
C LYS A 431 55.63 -37.10 9.51
N SER A 432 56.19 -38.31 9.49
CA SER A 432 56.54 -39.19 10.63
C SER A 432 55.48 -39.65 11.65
N ILE A 433 54.96 -40.86 11.39
CA ILE A 433 54.92 -42.09 12.24
C ILE A 433 55.33 -41.96 13.73
N SER A 434 54.42 -42.35 14.65
CA SER A 434 54.55 -43.49 15.59
C SER A 434 53.29 -43.59 16.49
N ASN A 435 52.45 -44.60 16.29
CA ASN A 435 52.35 -45.86 17.06
C ASN A 435 52.16 -45.70 18.58
N ASP A 436 50.93 -45.93 19.04
CA ASP A 436 50.55 -46.99 19.99
C ASP A 436 49.01 -46.96 20.16
N ARG A 437 48.25 -47.97 20.55
CA ARG A 437 48.25 -49.43 20.59
C ARG A 437 46.94 -49.76 21.36
N ILE A 438 46.44 -50.99 21.24
CA ILE A 438 45.57 -51.71 22.20
C ILE A 438 44.05 -51.67 21.94
N LEU A 439 43.58 -52.77 21.31
CA LEU A 439 42.66 -53.82 21.82
C LEU A 439 41.28 -53.33 22.36
N ASN A 440 40.15 -54.01 22.18
CA ASN A 440 39.93 -55.42 21.95
C ASN A 440 38.47 -55.69 21.53
N GLU A 441 38.33 -56.83 20.85
CA GLU A 441 37.25 -57.81 20.94
C GLU A 441 35.86 -57.57 20.33
N ALA A 442 35.50 -58.62 19.58
CA ALA A 442 34.31 -58.87 18.81
C ALA A 442 33.44 -59.93 19.50
N SER A 443 32.13 -59.92 19.20
CA SER A 443 31.25 -61.09 19.18
C SER A 443 30.03 -60.68 18.33
N ILE A 444 29.97 -60.95 17.02
CA ILE A 444 29.59 -62.20 16.34
C ILE A 444 28.13 -62.60 16.59
N ILE A 445 27.36 -62.44 15.50
CA ILE A 445 26.05 -62.99 15.07
C ILE A 445 24.81 -62.35 15.69
#